data_AF-A0A846SFP3-F1
#
_entry.id   AF-A0A846SFP3-F1
#
_cell.length_a   1.000
_cell.length_b   1.000
_cell.length_c   1.000
_cell.angle_alpha   90.00
_cell.angle_beta   90.00
_cell.angle_gamma   90.00
#
_symmetry.space_group_name_H-M   'P 1'
#
loop_
_entity.id
_entity.type
_entity.pdbx_description
1 polymer ?
#
loop_
_entity_poly.entity_id
_entity_poly.type
_entity_poly.pdbx_seq_one_letter_code
_entity_poly.pdbx_strand_id
1 'polypeptide(L)'
;MTTQHTSGSKAAATKIITTNTGRILRVSADAEQGVAATPSVTTPPAAVADPARRADVLFRVRRDEGHEVSAWWMIGAFLATSGLVILLLSGVPGIA
;
A
#
# COMPACT_ATOMS: atom_id res chain seq x y z
N MET A 1 -43.95 36.74 26.24
CA MET A 1 -43.57 35.56 27.06
C MET A 1 -44.24 34.33 26.47
N THR A 2 -43.48 33.40 25.89
CA THR A 2 -43.98 32.06 25.53
C THR A 2 -42.83 31.07 25.78
N THR A 3 -43.04 30.09 26.66
CA THR A 3 -42.09 29.02 26.98
C THR A 3 -42.41 27.79 26.14
N GLN A 4 -41.51 27.38 25.25
CA GLN A 4 -41.62 26.11 24.53
C GLN A 4 -41.03 24.98 25.38
N HIS A 5 -41.92 24.14 25.92
CA HIS A 5 -41.57 22.84 26.48
C HIS A 5 -41.41 21.83 25.33
N THR A 6 -40.19 21.40 25.04
CA THR A 6 -39.95 20.23 24.19
C THR A 6 -40.02 18.96 25.06
N SER A 7 -41.13 18.23 24.91
CA SER A 7 -41.33 16.93 25.54
C SER A 7 -40.36 15.93 24.93
N GLY A 8 -39.57 15.26 25.76
CA GLY A 8 -38.50 14.36 25.35
C GLY A 8 -39.00 13.25 24.42
N SER A 9 -38.56 13.31 23.16
CA SER A 9 -38.66 12.17 22.24
C SER A 9 -37.77 11.04 22.80
N LYS A 10 -38.40 9.96 23.25
CA LYS A 10 -37.74 8.76 23.78
C LYS A 10 -36.80 8.21 22.71
N ALA A 11 -35.50 8.49 22.85
CA ALA A 11 -34.46 8.03 21.94
C ALA A 11 -34.54 6.50 21.80
N ALA A 12 -34.60 6.01 20.55
CA ALA A 12 -34.65 4.59 20.25
C ALA A 12 -33.47 3.85 20.93
N ALA A 13 -33.77 2.71 21.56
CA ALA A 13 -32.76 1.91 22.26
C ALA A 13 -31.71 1.41 21.25
N THR A 14 -30.55 2.05 21.24
CA THR A 14 -29.44 1.71 20.34
C THR A 14 -28.47 0.79 21.08
N LYS A 15 -28.26 -0.42 20.58
CA LYS A 15 -27.29 -1.35 21.14
C LYS A 15 -25.91 -1.03 20.58
N ILE A 16 -24.97 -0.70 21.47
CA ILE A 16 -23.58 -0.43 21.11
C ILE A 16 -22.81 -1.74 21.21
N ILE A 17 -22.20 -2.18 20.11
CA ILE A 17 -21.39 -3.40 20.03
C ILE A 17 -19.95 -3.01 19.70
N THR A 18 -19.02 -3.33 20.59
CA THR A 18 -17.58 -3.17 20.36
C THR A 18 -17.03 -4.47 19.78
N THR A 19 -16.50 -4.40 18.56
CA THR A 19 -15.84 -5.54 17.90
C THR A 19 -14.44 -5.76 18.45
N ASN A 20 -13.87 -6.96 18.29
CA ASN A 20 -12.54 -7.32 18.80
C ASN A 20 -11.41 -6.39 18.28
N THR A 21 -11.61 -5.75 17.13
CA THR A 21 -10.70 -4.75 16.54
C THR A 21 -10.93 -3.32 17.06
N GLY A 22 -11.78 -3.14 18.06
CA GLY A 22 -12.07 -1.83 18.68
C GLY A 22 -13.06 -0.96 17.91
N ARG A 23 -13.63 -1.43 16.79
CA ARG A 23 -14.64 -0.68 16.03
C ARG A 23 -15.99 -0.74 16.74
N ILE A 24 -16.63 0.42 16.90
CA ILE A 24 -17.95 0.59 17.52
C ILE A 24 -19.04 0.52 16.45
N LEU A 25 -19.91 -0.47 16.54
CA LEU A 25 -21.11 -0.61 15.73
C LEU A 25 -22.32 -0.16 16.56
N ARG A 26 -23.14 0.71 15.96
CA ARG A 26 -24.42 1.15 16.55
C ARG A 26 -25.53 0.44 15.79
N VAL A 27 -26.21 -0.49 16.46
CA VAL A 27 -27.30 -1.27 15.86
C VAL A 27 -28.62 -0.78 16.43
N SER A 28 -29.53 -0.37 15.54
CA SER A 28 -30.92 -0.08 15.88
C SER A 28 -31.62 -1.37 16.27
N ALA A 29 -32.33 -1.42 17.39
CA ALA A 29 -32.95 -2.66 17.89
C ALA A 29 -33.97 -3.31 16.92
N ASP A 30 -34.52 -2.55 15.96
CA ASP A 30 -35.40 -3.06 14.89
C ASP A 30 -34.65 -3.70 13.71
N ALA A 31 -33.32 -3.65 13.67
CA ALA A 31 -32.52 -4.16 12.54
C ALA A 31 -32.31 -5.68 12.54
N GLU A 32 -32.76 -6.40 13.57
CA GLU A 32 -32.67 -7.86 13.61
C GLU A 32 -33.79 -8.56 12.81
N GLN A 33 -34.78 -7.82 12.30
CA GLN A 33 -35.88 -8.34 11.48
C GLN A 33 -36.01 -7.56 10.18
N GLY A 34 -35.08 -7.75 9.24
CA GLY A 34 -35.34 -7.39 7.86
C GLY A 34 -34.13 -7.07 7.01
N VAL A 35 -34.07 -7.81 5.91
CA VAL A 35 -33.43 -7.46 4.64
C VAL A 35 -31.92 -7.72 4.56
N ALA A 36 -31.61 -8.82 3.87
CA ALA A 36 -30.33 -9.07 3.25
C ALA A 36 -29.96 -7.88 2.35
N ALA A 37 -29.01 -7.06 2.80
CA ALA A 37 -28.44 -5.99 2.01
C ALA A 37 -27.44 -6.60 1.00
N THR A 38 -27.78 -6.56 -0.29
CA THR A 38 -26.81 -6.72 -1.38
C THR A 38 -25.73 -5.64 -1.25
N PRO A 39 -24.43 -5.97 -1.33
CA PRO A 39 -23.39 -4.97 -1.29
C PRO A 39 -23.50 -4.11 -2.56
N SER A 40 -23.93 -2.85 -2.39
CA SER A 40 -23.82 -1.86 -3.44
C SER A 40 -22.33 -1.66 -3.74
N VAL A 41 -21.91 -2.03 -4.96
CA VAL A 41 -20.58 -1.68 -5.46
C VAL A 41 -20.57 -0.17 -5.67
N THR A 42 -20.17 0.56 -4.63
CA THR A 42 -19.87 1.97 -4.74
C THR A 42 -18.54 2.08 -5.50
N THR A 43 -18.58 2.48 -6.76
CA THR A 43 -17.38 2.97 -7.46
C THR A 43 -16.81 4.11 -6.62
N PRO A 44 -15.59 3.99 -6.08
CA PRO A 44 -15.01 5.06 -5.28
C PRO A 44 -14.99 6.35 -6.12
N PRO A 45 -15.36 7.52 -5.56
CA PRO A 45 -15.14 8.79 -6.23
C PRO A 45 -13.67 8.84 -6.64
N ALA A 46 -13.35 9.37 -7.83
CA ALA A 46 -11.98 9.49 -8.34
C ALA A 46 -11.10 10.05 -7.22
N ALA A 47 -10.40 9.14 -6.54
CA ALA A 47 -9.76 9.48 -5.29
C ALA A 47 -8.69 10.50 -5.66
N VAL A 48 -8.65 11.63 -4.95
CA VAL A 48 -7.47 12.48 -4.95
C VAL A 48 -6.33 11.54 -4.59
N ALA A 49 -5.55 11.14 -5.59
CA ALA A 49 -4.56 10.10 -5.48
C ALA A 49 -3.40 10.70 -4.69
N ASP A 50 -3.55 10.67 -3.37
CA ASP A 50 -2.56 11.11 -2.40
C ASP A 50 -1.22 10.50 -2.81
N PRO A 51 -0.25 11.33 -3.23
CA PRO A 51 1.06 10.85 -3.64
C PRO A 51 1.72 9.96 -2.58
N ALA A 52 1.39 10.15 -1.30
CA ALA A 52 1.90 9.33 -0.20
C ALA A 52 1.25 7.94 -0.10
N ARG A 53 0.09 7.71 -0.72
CA ARG A 53 -0.61 6.41 -0.74
C ARG A 53 -0.30 5.55 -1.95
N ARG A 54 0.59 6.01 -2.83
CA ARG A 54 0.95 5.23 -4.00
C ARG A 54 1.87 4.06 -3.59
N ALA A 55 1.56 2.87 -4.11
CA ALA A 55 2.26 1.64 -3.73
C ALA A 55 3.75 1.68 -4.09
N ASP A 56 4.11 2.35 -5.18
CA ASP A 56 5.49 2.63 -5.56
C ASP A 56 6.21 3.45 -4.49
N VAL A 57 5.58 4.46 -3.86
CA VAL A 57 6.22 5.27 -2.82
C VAL A 57 6.47 4.48 -1.53
N LEU A 58 5.57 3.57 -1.16
CA LEU A 58 5.71 2.74 0.04
C LEU A 58 6.87 1.75 -0.04
N PHE A 59 7.21 1.27 -1.26
CA PHE A 59 8.23 0.24 -1.45
C PHE A 59 9.46 0.72 -2.24
N ARG A 60 9.42 1.92 -2.84
CA ARG A 60 10.58 2.49 -3.52
C ARG A 60 11.59 2.95 -2.50
N VAL A 61 12.62 2.13 -2.35
CA VAL A 61 13.85 2.49 -1.64
C VAL A 61 14.44 3.73 -2.31
N ARG A 62 14.47 4.85 -1.59
CA ARG A 62 15.19 6.05 -2.03
C ARG A 62 16.67 5.79 -1.78
N ARG A 63 17.46 5.80 -2.85
CA ARG A 63 18.92 5.93 -2.74
C ARG A 63 19.23 7.42 -2.52
N ASP A 64 20.25 7.70 -1.74
CA ASP A 64 20.67 9.07 -1.48
C ASP A 64 21.02 9.79 -2.79
N GLU A 65 20.63 11.06 -2.90
CA GLU A 65 20.99 11.90 -4.04
C GLU A 65 22.52 12.07 -4.05
N GLY A 66 23.16 11.71 -5.16
CA GLY A 66 24.62 11.64 -5.27
C GLY A 66 25.23 10.26 -5.04
N HIS A 67 24.43 9.19 -4.98
CA HIS A 67 24.96 7.82 -4.97
C HIS A 67 25.53 7.46 -6.35
N GLU A 68 26.80 7.79 -6.58
CA GLU A 68 27.52 7.47 -7.80
C GLU A 68 27.90 5.98 -7.85
N VAL A 69 27.74 5.37 -9.02
CA VAL A 69 28.20 4.00 -9.24
C VAL A 69 29.73 4.00 -9.18
N SER A 70 30.32 3.17 -8.31
CA SER A 70 31.77 3.05 -8.22
C SER A 70 32.38 2.67 -9.56
N ALA A 71 33.32 3.47 -10.05
CA ALA A 71 34.03 3.22 -11.31
C ALA A 71 34.74 1.86 -11.33
N TRP A 72 35.08 1.30 -10.15
CA TRP A 72 35.64 -0.05 -10.02
C TRP A 72 34.75 -1.15 -10.59
N TRP A 73 33.42 -0.96 -10.64
CA TRP A 73 32.52 -1.91 -11.32
C TRP A 73 32.77 -1.96 -12.83
N MET A 74 32.96 -0.80 -13.46
CA MET A 74 33.24 -0.73 -14.91
C MET A 74 34.63 -1.30 -15.22
N ILE A 75 35.63 -0.98 -14.40
CA ILE A 75 36.99 -1.52 -14.52
C ILE A 75 36.97 -3.04 -14.33
N GLY A 76 36.26 -3.54 -13.31
CA GLY A 76 36.12 -4.96 -13.06
C GLY A 76 35.44 -5.71 -14.20
N ALA A 77 34.35 -5.16 -14.75
CA ALA A 77 33.66 -5.74 -15.91
C ALA A 77 34.58 -5.81 -17.14
N PHE A 78 35.36 -4.76 -17.39
CA PHE A 78 36.34 -4.72 -18.48
C PHE A 78 37.43 -5.78 -18.29
N LEU A 79 38.03 -5.86 -17.10
CA LEU A 79 39.08 -6.83 -16.79
C LEU A 79 38.57 -8.26 -16.84
N ALA A 80 37.36 -8.53 -16.33
CA ALA A 80 36.76 -9.85 -16.36
C ALA A 80 36.49 -10.32 -17.80
N THR A 81 35.88 -9.45 -18.63
CA THR A 81 35.56 -9.78 -20.03
C THR A 81 36.83 -9.95 -20.86
N SER A 82 37.80 -9.04 -20.71
CA SER A 82 39.08 -9.12 -21.43
C SER A 82 39.87 -10.34 -21.00
N GLY A 83 39.95 -10.62 -19.69
CA GLY A 83 40.59 -11.81 -19.15
C GLY A 83 39.95 -13.11 -19.65
N LEU A 84 38.63 -13.15 -19.74
CA LEU A 84 37.90 -14.29 -20.31
C LEU A 84 38.28 -14.50 -21.79
N VAL A 85 38.27 -13.44 -22.60
CA VAL A 85 38.65 -13.52 -24.02
C VAL A 85 40.09 -13.99 -24.18
N ILE A 86 41.01 -13.43 -23.39
CA ILE A 86 42.42 -13.83 -23.39
C ILE A 86 42.54 -15.30 -22.98
N LEU A 87 41.82 -15.75 -21.95
CA LEU A 87 41.83 -17.15 -21.53
C LEU A 87 41.33 -18.07 -22.64
N LEU A 88 40.25 -17.71 -23.32
CA LEU A 88 39.72 -18.51 -24.43
C LEU A 88 40.69 -18.59 -25.62
N LEU A 89 41.36 -17.49 -25.95
CA LEU A 89 42.31 -17.43 -27.06
C LEU A 89 43.66 -18.08 -26.72
N SER A 90 44.15 -17.90 -25.49
CA SER A 90 45.45 -18.39 -25.01
C SER A 90 45.39 -19.80 -24.40
N GLY A 91 44.19 -20.27 -24.07
CA GLY A 91 43.94 -21.58 -23.47
C GLY A 91 43.86 -22.74 -24.48
N VAL A 92 44.17 -22.50 -25.76
CA VAL A 92 44.34 -23.56 -26.77
C VAL A 92 45.82 -23.96 -26.82
N PRO A 93 46.24 -25.03 -26.12
CA PRO A 93 47.59 -25.55 -26.28
C PRO A 93 47.72 -26.24 -27.65
N GLY A 94 48.56 -25.70 -28.54
CA GLY A 94 49.00 -26.38 -29.77
C GLY A 94 48.52 -25.79 -31.10
N ILE A 95 48.88 -24.55 -31.39
CA ILE A 95 48.99 -24.05 -32.78
C ILE A 95 50.37 -23.41 -32.96
N ALA A 96 51.26 -24.22 -33.55
CA ALA A 96 52.69 -24.02 -33.87
C ALA A 96 53.70 -24.11 -32.70
#